data_AF-A0A7W3Y623-F1
#
_entry.id   AF-A0A7W3Y623-F1
#
_cell.length_a   1.000
_cell.length_b   1.000
_cell.length_c   1.000
_cell.angle_alpha   90.00
_cell.angle_beta   90.00
_cell.angle_gamma   90.00
#
_symmetry.space_group_name_H-M   'P 1'
#
loop_
_entity.id
_entity.type
_entity.pdbx_description
1 polymer ?
#
loop_
_entity_poly.entity_id
_entity_poly.type
_entity_poly.pdbx_seq_one_letter_code
_entity_poly.pdbx_strand_id
1 'polypeptide(L)'
;MTHRDLAPRIAAVLAGLALVLPIARADSWAPPRPSAVASEDGNLVARILPGERHGQAAQAQVFRYSAADDGYVRIRNIALRNPVLPLEILLDDDGTLVAIDNYGAMGSGEVLVVYPPDGEPRVHLDLATIVGEEALAETPHSVSSILWRCRPSRLSYDGQAVMLYAQPGLQIRVDLRDGSVVREASDC
;
A
#
# COMPACT_ATOMS: atom_id res chain seq x y z
N MET A 1 -31.05 63.67 -27.76
CA MET A 1 -30.20 63.39 -26.59
C MET A 1 -30.64 62.05 -26.02
N THR A 2 -30.02 60.97 -26.46
CA THR A 2 -30.35 59.59 -26.08
C THR A 2 -29.18 58.99 -25.31
N HIS A 3 -29.49 58.30 -24.22
CA HIS A 3 -28.56 57.74 -23.25
C HIS A 3 -27.61 56.72 -23.88
N ARG A 4 -26.37 56.74 -23.38
CA ARG A 4 -25.25 55.86 -23.71
C ARG A 4 -25.56 54.38 -23.42
N ASP A 5 -25.48 53.54 -24.45
CA ASP A 5 -25.26 52.09 -24.31
C ASP A 5 -23.79 51.84 -23.92
N LEU A 6 -23.54 51.73 -22.62
CA LEU A 6 -22.32 51.10 -22.10
C LEU A 6 -22.70 49.70 -21.62
N ALA A 7 -22.33 48.70 -22.43
CA ALA A 7 -21.77 47.39 -22.03
C ALA A 7 -22.30 46.23 -22.90
N PRO A 8 -21.56 45.87 -23.95
CA PRO A 8 -21.40 44.45 -24.25
C PRO A 8 -19.93 44.14 -24.57
N ARG A 9 -19.01 44.44 -23.63
CA ARG A 9 -17.59 44.06 -23.81
C ARG A 9 -16.95 43.41 -22.59
N ILE A 10 -17.65 43.32 -21.46
CA ILE A 10 -17.14 42.62 -20.25
C ILE A 10 -17.50 41.12 -20.26
N ALA A 11 -18.50 40.70 -21.04
CA ALA A 11 -18.92 39.30 -21.09
C ALA A 11 -17.95 38.36 -21.85
N ALA A 12 -17.01 38.90 -22.64
CA ALA A 12 -16.17 38.08 -23.52
C ALA A 12 -14.88 37.53 -22.86
N VAL A 13 -14.47 38.04 -21.69
CA VAL A 13 -13.22 37.61 -21.03
C VAL A 13 -13.44 36.47 -20.02
N LEU A 14 -14.65 36.35 -19.45
CA LEU A 14 -14.97 35.28 -18.48
C LEU A 14 -15.38 33.94 -19.14
N ALA A 15 -15.74 33.95 -20.42
CA ALA A 15 -16.12 32.73 -21.14
C ALA A 15 -14.93 31.92 -21.69
N GLY A 16 -13.73 32.50 -21.74
CA GLY A 16 -12.53 31.83 -22.27
C GLY A 16 -11.74 31.01 -21.26
N LEU A 17 -11.97 31.19 -19.95
CA LEU A 17 -11.18 30.56 -18.89
C LEU A 17 -11.79 29.27 -18.31
N ALA A 18 -12.93 28.82 -18.83
CA ALA A 18 -13.73 27.75 -18.22
C ALA A 18 -13.50 26.34 -18.82
N LEU A 19 -12.61 26.16 -19.80
CA LEU A 19 -12.60 24.95 -20.64
C LEU A 19 -11.30 24.14 -20.69
N VAL A 20 -10.43 24.30 -19.69
CA VAL A 20 -9.31 23.38 -19.47
C VAL A 20 -9.16 23.09 -17.97
N LEU A 21 -10.22 22.58 -17.34
CA LEU A 21 -10.06 21.96 -16.02
C LEU A 21 -9.50 20.55 -16.27
N PRO A 22 -8.27 20.24 -15.79
CA PRO A 22 -7.77 18.87 -15.86
C PRO A 22 -8.75 17.98 -15.10
N ILE A 23 -9.34 17.00 -15.79
CA ILE A 23 -10.18 15.99 -15.17
C ILE A 23 -9.26 15.20 -14.22
N ALA A 24 -9.27 15.56 -12.95
CA ALA A 24 -8.52 14.85 -11.92
C ALA A 24 -8.98 13.39 -11.89
N ARG A 25 -8.10 12.48 -12.30
CA ARG A 25 -8.32 11.03 -12.28
C ARG A 25 -8.01 10.52 -10.88
N ALA A 26 -8.90 10.82 -9.93
CA ALA A 26 -8.88 10.16 -8.63
C ALA A 26 -9.30 8.70 -8.82
N ASP A 27 -8.61 7.79 -8.15
CA ASP A 27 -8.98 6.40 -8.17
C ASP A 27 -10.29 6.22 -7.37
N SER A 28 -11.23 5.46 -7.93
CA SER A 28 -12.41 5.02 -7.18
C SER A 28 -12.07 3.72 -6.45
N TRP A 29 -12.19 3.73 -5.12
CA TRP A 29 -11.96 2.57 -4.29
C TRP A 29 -13.28 2.11 -3.66
N ALA A 30 -13.47 0.80 -3.59
CA ALA A 30 -14.57 0.23 -2.81
C ALA A 30 -14.41 0.57 -1.31
N PRO A 31 -15.42 0.35 -0.47
CA PRO A 31 -15.18 0.40 0.98
C PRO A 31 -14.17 -0.68 1.40
N PRO A 32 -13.16 -0.37 2.24
CA PRO A 32 -12.21 -1.37 2.72
C PRO A 32 -12.94 -2.42 3.56
N ARG A 33 -12.54 -3.69 3.44
CA ARG A 33 -13.18 -4.82 4.13
C ARG A 33 -12.15 -5.62 4.91
N PRO A 34 -12.54 -6.27 6.02
CA PRO A 34 -11.68 -7.22 6.69
C PRO A 34 -11.18 -8.31 5.74
N SER A 35 -9.92 -8.69 5.89
CA SER A 35 -9.27 -9.76 5.15
C SER A 35 -8.56 -10.71 6.10
N ALA A 36 -8.10 -11.85 5.59
CA ALA A 36 -7.26 -12.77 6.34
C ALA A 36 -6.20 -13.40 5.43
N VAL A 37 -5.05 -13.72 6.02
CA VAL A 37 -3.97 -14.50 5.38
C VAL A 37 -3.54 -15.61 6.33
N ALA A 38 -3.12 -16.75 5.79
CA ALA A 38 -2.54 -17.86 6.55
C ALA A 38 -1.03 -17.92 6.27
N SER A 39 -0.28 -18.45 7.24
CA SER A 39 1.10 -18.88 7.01
C SER A 39 1.14 -20.10 6.09
N GLU A 40 2.31 -20.44 5.53
CA GLU A 40 2.44 -21.53 4.56
C GLU A 40 2.10 -22.88 5.20
N ASP A 41 2.54 -23.09 6.44
CA ASP A 41 2.21 -24.28 7.23
C ASP A 41 0.78 -24.30 7.78
N GLY A 42 0.03 -23.20 7.63
CA GLY A 42 -1.32 -23.02 8.16
C GLY A 42 -1.40 -22.95 9.68
N ASN A 43 -0.29 -22.93 10.43
CA ASN A 43 -0.34 -22.84 11.89
C ASN A 43 -0.71 -21.44 12.37
N LEU A 44 -0.55 -20.42 11.54
CA LEU A 44 -0.89 -19.03 11.86
C LEU A 44 -1.90 -18.45 10.86
N VAL A 45 -2.77 -17.59 11.38
CA VAL A 45 -3.68 -16.78 10.57
C VAL A 45 -3.65 -15.34 11.08
N ALA A 46 -3.51 -14.37 10.18
CA ALA A 46 -3.66 -12.95 10.50
C ALA A 46 -4.96 -12.44 9.91
N ARG A 47 -5.86 -11.94 10.75
CA ARG A 47 -7.07 -11.21 10.34
C ARG A 47 -6.79 -9.71 10.38
N ILE A 48 -7.01 -9.03 9.26
CA ILE A 48 -6.76 -7.61 9.11
C ILE A 48 -8.10 -6.88 9.19
N LEU A 49 -8.16 -5.89 10.08
CA LEU A 49 -9.31 -5.03 10.27
C LEU A 49 -9.00 -3.64 9.71
N PRO A 50 -9.86 -3.07 8.85
CA PRO A 50 -9.69 -1.71 8.36
C PRO A 50 -9.68 -0.71 9.51
N GLY A 51 -8.82 0.29 9.38
CA GLY A 51 -8.84 1.50 10.17
C GLY A 51 -9.82 2.55 9.63
N GLU A 52 -9.86 3.66 10.32
CA GLU A 52 -10.57 4.87 9.94
C GLU A 52 -9.55 5.93 9.52
N ARG A 53 -9.72 6.54 8.34
CA ARG A 53 -8.75 7.49 7.76
C ARG A 53 -8.33 8.65 8.70
N HIS A 54 -9.19 9.03 9.64
CA HIS A 54 -8.94 10.07 10.65
C HIS A 54 -9.14 9.56 12.08
N GLY A 55 -9.05 8.25 12.28
CA GLY A 55 -9.34 7.58 13.55
C GLY A 55 -8.31 6.49 13.86
N GLN A 56 -8.80 5.33 14.28
CA GLN A 56 -7.92 4.20 14.61
C GLN A 56 -7.27 3.64 13.34
N ALA A 57 -5.95 3.41 13.38
CA ALA A 57 -5.25 2.74 12.29
C ALA A 57 -5.74 1.29 12.11
N ALA A 58 -5.40 0.69 10.97
CA ALA A 58 -5.70 -0.71 10.72
C ALA A 58 -5.08 -1.61 11.79
N GLN A 59 -5.68 -2.78 12.02
CA GLN A 59 -5.20 -3.74 13.02
C GLN A 59 -5.00 -5.11 12.40
N ALA A 60 -3.97 -5.84 12.84
CA ALA A 60 -3.78 -7.24 12.55
C ALA A 60 -3.95 -8.09 13.82
N GLN A 61 -4.93 -8.98 13.81
CA GLN A 61 -5.14 -9.98 14.86
C GLN A 61 -4.49 -11.28 14.40
N VAL A 62 -3.45 -11.72 15.11
CA VAL A 62 -2.74 -12.96 14.78
C VAL A 62 -3.26 -14.09 15.67
N PHE A 63 -3.57 -15.21 15.04
CA PHE A 63 -4.07 -16.43 15.66
C PHE A 63 -3.13 -17.59 15.39
N ARG A 64 -3.08 -18.54 16.31
CA ARG A 64 -2.34 -19.80 16.18
C ARG A 64 -3.28 -20.98 16.33
N TYR A 65 -3.10 -22.02 15.52
CA TYR A 65 -3.84 -23.26 15.71
C TYR A 65 -3.46 -23.92 17.05
N SER A 66 -4.48 -24.28 17.83
CA SER A 66 -4.38 -24.97 19.10
C SER A 66 -5.11 -26.31 18.96
N ALA A 67 -4.37 -27.41 19.01
CA ALA A 67 -4.96 -28.74 19.02
C ALA A 67 -5.77 -29.01 20.31
N ALA A 68 -5.44 -28.30 21.41
CA ALA A 68 -6.16 -28.44 22.67
C ALA A 68 -7.56 -27.79 22.62
N ASP A 69 -7.68 -26.67 21.89
CA ASP A 69 -8.94 -25.92 21.74
C ASP A 69 -9.68 -26.26 20.43
N ASP A 70 -9.13 -27.19 19.63
CA ASP A 70 -9.58 -27.55 18.28
C ASP A 70 -9.89 -26.32 17.41
N GLY A 71 -8.95 -25.37 17.37
CA GLY A 71 -9.20 -24.12 16.66
C GLY A 71 -8.09 -23.09 16.77
N TYR A 72 -8.33 -21.94 16.16
CA TYR A 72 -7.41 -20.82 16.16
C TYR A 72 -7.62 -19.92 17.39
N VAL A 73 -6.60 -19.82 18.23
CA VAL A 73 -6.60 -18.94 19.39
C VAL A 73 -5.83 -17.66 19.07
N ARG A 74 -6.39 -16.51 19.44
CA ARG A 74 -5.73 -15.22 19.22
C ARG A 74 -4.52 -15.10 20.14
N ILE A 75 -3.33 -14.91 19.56
CA ILE A 75 -2.07 -14.78 20.30
C ILE A 75 -1.55 -13.35 20.33
N ARG A 76 -1.91 -12.50 19.35
CA ARG A 76 -1.44 -11.11 19.27
C ARG A 76 -2.48 -10.19 18.63
N ASN A 77 -2.38 -8.91 18.95
CA ASN A 77 -3.04 -7.82 18.22
C ASN A 77 -1.98 -6.76 17.91
N ILE A 78 -1.85 -6.38 16.65
CA ILE A 78 -0.83 -5.46 16.15
C ILE A 78 -1.55 -4.22 15.62
N ALA A 79 -1.16 -3.05 16.10
CA ALA A 79 -1.55 -1.79 15.48
C ALA A 79 -0.69 -1.58 14.23
N LEU A 80 -1.32 -1.62 13.05
CA LEU A 80 -0.61 -1.40 11.80
C LEU A 80 -0.36 0.09 11.61
N ARG A 81 0.71 0.40 10.87
CA ARG A 81 1.05 1.77 10.48
C ARG A 81 0.20 2.26 9.32
N ASN A 82 -0.41 1.34 8.57
CA ASN A 82 -1.37 1.65 7.51
C ASN A 82 -2.62 2.31 8.11
N PRO A 83 -2.94 3.57 7.74
CA PRO A 83 -4.08 4.28 8.31
C PRO A 83 -5.44 3.63 8.00
N VAL A 84 -5.57 3.02 6.81
CA VAL A 84 -6.85 2.45 6.35
C VAL A 84 -6.77 0.93 6.24
N LEU A 85 -5.94 0.42 5.34
CA LEU A 85 -5.73 -1.02 5.19
C LEU A 85 -4.49 -1.22 4.33
N PRO A 86 -3.59 -2.16 4.66
CA PRO A 86 -2.60 -2.61 3.69
C PRO A 86 -3.27 -3.24 2.46
N LEU A 87 -2.72 -3.02 1.26
CA LEU A 87 -3.26 -3.66 0.05
C LEU A 87 -2.86 -5.13 -0.06
N GLU A 88 -1.70 -5.48 0.49
CA GLU A 88 -1.20 -6.84 0.52
C GLU A 88 -0.56 -7.12 1.89
N ILE A 89 -0.78 -8.32 2.39
CA ILE A 89 -0.20 -8.81 3.64
C ILE A 89 0.39 -10.18 3.36
N LEU A 90 1.61 -10.40 3.86
CA LEU A 90 2.26 -11.70 3.90
C LEU A 90 2.48 -12.09 5.37
N LEU A 91 2.36 -13.37 5.67
CA LEU A 91 2.56 -13.93 7.01
C LEU A 91 3.49 -15.13 6.90
N ASP A 92 4.63 -15.06 7.56
CA ASP A 92 5.58 -16.17 7.65
C ASP A 92 5.22 -17.13 8.79
N ASP A 93 5.76 -18.35 8.75
CA ASP A 93 5.51 -19.41 9.72
C ASP A 93 6.04 -19.06 11.13
N ASP A 94 7.05 -18.20 11.23
CA ASP A 94 7.55 -17.66 12.51
C ASP A 94 6.61 -16.59 13.12
N GLY A 95 5.67 -16.09 12.32
CA GLY A 95 4.71 -15.05 12.65
C GLY A 95 5.16 -13.63 12.32
N THR A 96 6.21 -13.47 11.52
CA THR A 96 6.57 -12.21 10.87
C THR A 96 5.48 -11.83 9.87
N LEU A 97 4.99 -10.59 9.97
CA LEU A 97 3.97 -10.02 9.12
C LEU A 97 4.56 -8.90 8.28
N VAL A 98 4.33 -8.93 6.97
CA VAL A 98 4.76 -7.87 6.04
C VAL A 98 3.52 -7.18 5.51
N ALA A 99 3.42 -5.87 5.69
CA ALA A 99 2.35 -5.04 5.17
C ALA A 99 2.84 -4.21 3.99
N ILE A 100 2.12 -4.27 2.87
CA ILE A 100 2.52 -3.62 1.61
C ILE A 100 1.40 -2.71 1.11
N ASP A 101 1.81 -1.50 0.74
CA ASP A 101 0.99 -0.37 0.29
C ASP A 101 -0.11 0.04 1.27
N ASN A 102 -0.84 1.10 0.93
CA ASN A 102 -1.99 1.53 1.69
C ASN A 102 -3.21 1.77 0.80
N TYR A 103 -4.38 1.43 1.32
CA TYR A 103 -5.65 1.59 0.67
C TYR A 103 -5.91 3.05 0.28
N GLY A 104 -6.17 3.31 -1.00
CA GLY A 104 -6.40 4.66 -1.50
C GLY A 104 -5.16 5.55 -1.63
N ALA A 105 -3.96 4.97 -1.46
CA ALA A 105 -2.69 5.70 -1.50
C ALA A 105 -1.52 4.77 -1.89
N MET A 106 -1.68 3.97 -2.94
CA MET A 106 -0.64 3.01 -3.36
C MET A 106 0.66 3.73 -3.71
N GLY A 107 1.80 3.22 -3.22
CA GLY A 107 3.12 3.79 -3.45
C GLY A 107 3.42 5.09 -2.70
N SER A 108 2.52 5.56 -1.82
CA SER A 108 2.68 6.82 -1.09
C SER A 108 3.00 6.58 0.39
N GLY A 109 3.94 7.36 0.95
CA GLY A 109 4.36 7.22 2.34
C GLY A 109 5.14 5.93 2.58
N GLU A 110 4.91 5.30 3.74
CA GLU A 110 5.46 3.97 4.04
C GLU A 110 4.75 2.92 3.17
N VAL A 111 5.50 2.31 2.26
CA VAL A 111 5.01 1.31 1.31
C VAL A 111 5.20 -0.10 1.84
N LEU A 112 6.28 -0.37 2.57
CA LEU A 112 6.54 -1.69 3.12
C LEU A 112 6.84 -1.55 4.60
N VAL A 113 6.13 -2.30 5.44
CA VAL A 113 6.39 -2.37 6.88
C VAL A 113 6.50 -3.83 7.31
N VAL A 114 7.57 -4.16 8.04
CA VAL A 114 7.79 -5.49 8.61
C VAL A 114 7.55 -5.47 10.11
N TYR A 115 6.71 -6.38 10.56
CA TYR A 115 6.38 -6.66 11.95
C TYR A 115 6.91 -8.04 12.30
N PRO A 116 8.02 -8.14 13.05
CA PRO A 116 8.50 -9.42 13.58
C PRO A 116 7.48 -10.05 14.55
N PRO A 117 7.76 -11.25 15.08
CA PRO A 117 6.83 -11.96 15.95
C PRO A 117 6.46 -11.24 17.27
N ASP A 118 7.18 -10.19 17.66
CA ASP A 118 6.81 -9.33 18.80
C ASP A 118 5.71 -8.31 18.43
N GLY A 119 5.49 -8.06 17.14
CA GLY A 119 4.50 -7.12 16.62
C GLY A 119 4.97 -5.66 16.56
N GLU A 120 6.22 -5.36 16.92
CA GLU A 120 6.75 -3.99 16.86
C GLU A 120 7.41 -3.75 15.49
N PRO A 121 7.03 -2.70 14.73
CA PRO A 121 7.56 -2.50 13.38
C PRO A 121 9.06 -2.21 13.40
N ARG A 122 9.85 -2.91 12.57
CA ARG A 122 11.32 -2.74 12.51
C ARG A 122 11.86 -2.26 11.17
N VAL A 123 11.26 -2.70 10.07
CA VAL A 123 11.58 -2.20 8.73
C VAL A 123 10.39 -1.40 8.23
N HIS A 124 10.65 -0.21 7.70
CA HIS A 124 9.65 0.67 7.11
C HIS A 124 10.32 1.41 5.95
N LEU A 125 9.87 1.13 4.73
CA LEU A 125 10.45 1.66 3.50
C LEU A 125 9.40 2.41 2.70
N ASP A 126 9.81 3.55 2.13
CA ASP A 126 9.04 4.24 1.11
C ASP A 126 9.31 3.64 -0.29
N LEU A 127 8.55 4.10 -1.29
CA LEU A 127 8.68 3.58 -2.64
C LEU A 127 10.06 3.88 -3.26
N ALA A 128 10.60 5.09 -3.04
CA ALA A 128 11.89 5.50 -3.58
C ALA A 128 13.02 4.58 -3.08
N THR A 129 12.98 4.20 -1.80
CA THR A 129 13.93 3.26 -1.20
C THR A 129 13.77 1.85 -1.75
N ILE A 130 12.57 1.45 -2.19
CA ILE A 130 12.30 0.13 -2.77
C ILE A 130 12.71 0.07 -4.25
N VAL A 131 12.20 0.97 -5.10
CA VAL A 131 12.42 0.89 -6.56
C VAL A 131 13.60 1.73 -7.05
N GLY A 132 14.00 2.76 -6.31
CA GLY A 132 15.01 3.74 -6.71
C GLY A 132 14.40 4.95 -7.42
N GLU A 133 15.03 6.11 -7.30
CA GLU A 133 14.53 7.40 -7.83
C GLU A 133 14.30 7.37 -9.35
N GLU A 134 15.19 6.74 -10.11
CA GLU A 134 15.11 6.65 -11.57
C GLU A 134 13.88 5.86 -12.01
N ALA A 135 13.68 4.65 -11.48
CA ALA A 135 12.50 3.84 -11.78
C ALA A 135 11.20 4.50 -11.29
N LEU A 136 11.24 5.17 -10.13
CA LEU A 136 10.11 5.90 -9.59
C LEU A 136 9.66 7.03 -10.51
N ALA A 137 10.61 7.80 -11.08
CA ALA A 137 10.32 8.91 -11.98
C ALA A 137 9.58 8.48 -13.26
N GLU A 138 9.82 7.25 -13.71
CA GLU A 138 9.18 6.67 -14.90
C GLU A 138 7.88 5.92 -14.60
N THR A 139 7.55 5.73 -13.30
CA THR A 139 6.41 4.91 -12.89
C THR A 139 5.08 5.63 -13.17
N PRO A 140 4.12 4.99 -13.85
CA PRO A 140 2.79 5.57 -14.07
C PRO A 140 2.08 5.88 -12.76
N HIS A 141 1.36 7.00 -12.70
CA HIS A 141 0.61 7.40 -11.52
C HIS A 141 -0.78 7.94 -11.88
N SER A 142 -1.71 7.80 -10.94
CA SER A 142 -2.98 8.50 -10.89
C SER A 142 -2.85 9.74 -10.00
N VAL A 143 -3.97 10.40 -9.68
CA VAL A 143 -3.97 11.49 -8.69
C VAL A 143 -3.60 11.01 -7.28
N SER A 144 -3.88 9.75 -6.95
CA SER A 144 -3.78 9.21 -5.60
C SER A 144 -2.85 8.00 -5.45
N SER A 145 -2.36 7.43 -6.55
CA SER A 145 -1.62 6.17 -6.54
C SER A 145 -0.45 6.18 -7.52
N ILE A 146 0.64 5.54 -7.13
CA ILE A 146 1.75 5.22 -8.02
C ILE A 146 1.60 3.74 -8.40
N LEU A 147 1.38 3.45 -9.68
CA LEU A 147 1.08 2.11 -10.20
C LEU A 147 2.36 1.27 -10.37
N TRP A 148 3.11 1.12 -9.27
CA TRP A 148 4.46 0.58 -9.28
C TRP A 148 4.52 -0.95 -9.37
N ARG A 149 3.53 -1.66 -8.82
CA ARG A 149 3.52 -3.14 -8.82
C ARG A 149 3.03 -3.71 -10.14
N CYS A 150 3.67 -4.80 -10.57
CA CYS A 150 3.27 -5.54 -11.77
C CYS A 150 2.67 -6.93 -11.48
N ARG A 151 2.93 -7.51 -10.31
CA ARG A 151 2.40 -8.81 -9.87
C ARG A 151 2.41 -8.93 -8.34
N PRO A 152 1.72 -9.93 -7.74
CA PRO A 152 1.72 -10.13 -6.30
C PRO A 152 3.12 -10.38 -5.72
N SER A 153 3.30 -9.95 -4.48
CA SER A 153 4.52 -10.14 -3.71
C SER A 153 4.56 -11.56 -3.13
N ARG A 154 5.73 -12.01 -2.70
CA ARG A 154 5.86 -13.30 -2.00
C ARG A 154 6.99 -13.28 -1.00
N LEU A 155 6.89 -14.10 0.04
CA LEU A 155 8.05 -14.40 0.87
C LEU A 155 9.05 -15.26 0.07
N SER A 156 10.32 -15.10 0.40
CA SER A 156 11.36 -16.02 -0.06
C SER A 156 11.28 -17.34 0.72
N TYR A 157 11.76 -18.42 0.12
CA TYR A 157 11.67 -19.77 0.71
C TYR A 157 12.38 -19.92 2.06
N ASP A 158 13.34 -19.05 2.37
CA ASP A 158 14.06 -19.03 3.65
C ASP A 158 13.40 -18.11 4.70
N GLY A 159 12.27 -17.47 4.36
CA GLY A 159 11.58 -16.49 5.21
C GLY A 159 12.38 -15.21 5.48
N GLN A 160 13.56 -15.02 4.88
CA GLN A 160 14.45 -13.92 5.24
C GLN A 160 14.19 -12.64 4.46
N ALA A 161 13.42 -12.72 3.37
CA ALA A 161 13.10 -11.58 2.53
C ALA A 161 11.69 -11.64 1.94
N VAL A 162 11.18 -10.48 1.57
CA VAL A 162 10.06 -10.35 0.64
C VAL A 162 10.57 -10.05 -0.77
N MET A 163 9.96 -10.72 -1.74
CA MET A 163 10.16 -10.52 -3.17
C MET A 163 9.03 -9.63 -3.69
N LEU A 164 9.40 -8.45 -4.18
CA LEU A 164 8.52 -7.49 -4.83
C LEU A 164 8.84 -7.46 -6.32
N TYR A 165 7.86 -7.02 -7.10
CA TYR A 165 7.98 -6.92 -8.55
C TYR A 165 7.40 -5.60 -9.01
N ALA A 166 8.24 -4.78 -9.63
CA ALA A 166 7.92 -3.40 -9.95
C ALA A 166 8.13 -3.08 -11.43
N GLN A 167 7.39 -2.10 -11.95
CA GLN A 167 7.68 -1.46 -13.23
C GLN A 167 9.00 -0.65 -13.12
N PRO A 168 9.81 -0.52 -14.20
CA PRO A 168 9.58 -1.02 -15.56
C PRO A 168 10.21 -2.41 -15.82
N GLY A 169 10.18 -3.32 -14.84
CA GLY A 169 10.79 -4.66 -14.98
C GLY A 169 11.82 -4.96 -13.90
N LEU A 170 11.51 -4.67 -12.65
CA LEU A 170 12.38 -4.92 -11.50
C LEU A 170 11.86 -6.08 -10.67
N GLN A 171 12.73 -7.04 -10.38
CA GLN A 171 12.58 -7.94 -9.24
C GLN A 171 13.38 -7.35 -8.08
N ILE A 172 12.73 -7.23 -6.93
CA ILE A 172 13.29 -6.54 -5.77
C ILE A 172 13.24 -7.50 -4.59
N ARG A 173 14.39 -7.75 -3.96
CA ARG A 173 14.49 -8.49 -2.70
C ARG A 173 14.71 -7.49 -1.58
N VAL A 174 13.85 -7.52 -0.57
CA VAL A 174 13.99 -6.73 0.66
C VAL A 174 14.25 -7.67 1.83
N ASP A 175 15.41 -7.58 2.48
CA ASP A 175 15.70 -8.37 3.69
C ASP A 175 14.79 -7.91 4.85
N LEU A 176 14.10 -8.85 5.49
CA LEU A 176 13.10 -8.54 6.52
C LEU A 176 13.72 -8.07 7.84
N ARG A 177 15.03 -8.24 8.04
CA ARG A 177 15.72 -7.92 9.30
C ARG A 177 16.22 -6.48 9.32
N ASP A 178 16.78 -6.02 8.20
CA ASP A 178 17.42 -4.71 8.11
C ASP A 178 16.87 -3.79 7.00
N GLY A 179 15.97 -4.32 6.14
CA GLY A 179 15.37 -3.55 5.04
C GLY A 179 16.32 -3.31 3.87
N SER A 180 17.46 -3.99 3.81
CA SER A 180 18.37 -3.89 2.67
C SER A 180 17.68 -4.34 1.38
N VAL A 181 17.94 -3.60 0.29
CA VAL A 181 17.23 -3.75 -0.99
C VAL A 181 18.21 -4.15 -2.09
N VAL A 182 17.96 -5.29 -2.72
CA VAL A 182 18.64 -5.73 -3.95
C VAL A 182 17.65 -5.68 -5.10
N ARG A 183 18.06 -5.10 -6.23
CA ARG A 183 17.24 -4.93 -7.44
C ARG A 183 17.89 -5.64 -8.60
N GLU A 184 17.11 -6.38 -9.36
CA GLU A 184 17.53 -7.09 -10.55
C GLU A 184 16.51 -6.85 -11.66
N ALA A 185 16.96 -6.88 -12.92
CA ALA A 185 16.05 -6.84 -14.05
C ALA A 185 15.17 -8.11 -14.07
N SER A 186 13.93 -7.96 -14.50
CA SER A 186 12.94 -9.03 -14.60
C SER A 186 11.93 -8.74 -15.71
N ASP A 187 11.20 -9.76 -16.16
CA ASP A 187 10.17 -9.63 -17.20
C ASP A 187 8.83 -9.09 -16.66
N CYS A 188 8.91 -8.00 -15.88
CA CYS A 188 7.78 -7.12 -15.61
C CYS A 188 7.80 -5.92 -16.57
#